data_AF-A0ABD4Z0Q0-F1
#
_entry.id   AF-A0ABD4Z0Q0-F1
#
_cell.length_a   1.000
_cell.length_b   1.000
_cell.length_c   1.000
_cell.angle_alpha   90.00
_cell.angle_beta   90.00
_cell.angle_gamma   90.00
#
_symmetry.space_group_name_H-M   'P 1'
#
loop_
_entity.id
_entity.type
_entity.pdbx_description
1 polymer ?
#
loop_
_entity_poly.entity_id
_entity_poly.type
_entity_poly.pdbx_seq_one_letter_code
_entity_poly.pdbx_strand_id
1 'polypeptide(L)'
;MPTKNTLPAACAAAVLCAFSISAMAAPDASPSFDCAKARTGAEKAICANPQLAALDASIAKRYNEARKSLDAVTAEALLRDQRYFTQVRDDAFEKPFDKDKPIEELASRLKYRDAFLASLDLAERKGFSGRWRNVSGEITLWKKPDGDILYEGSAAQPHDGRWSCNVEATGKAKGERLRVKSVDTKGWVLNLQRQGDGLTVEELPPGAGSSGPPYCGVNGTLGGTFFPIR
;
A
#
# COMPACT_ATOMS: atom_id res chain seq x y z
N MET A 1 32.52 80.27 -26.87
CA MET A 1 31.31 81.02 -26.47
C MET A 1 30.11 80.08 -26.57
N PRO A 2 29.20 80.12 -25.59
CA PRO A 2 28.38 78.97 -25.18
C PRO A 2 26.98 78.99 -25.81
N THR A 3 26.39 77.81 -26.01
CA THR A 3 24.94 77.65 -25.84
C THR A 3 24.64 76.22 -25.36
N LYS A 4 24.32 76.12 -24.07
CA LYS A 4 23.74 74.95 -23.43
C LYS A 4 22.24 74.96 -23.73
N ASN A 5 21.71 73.89 -24.32
CA ASN A 5 20.26 73.63 -24.32
C ASN A 5 19.96 72.40 -23.48
N THR A 6 19.36 72.66 -22.32
CA THR A 6 18.75 71.71 -21.40
C THR A 6 17.41 71.24 -21.94
N LEU A 7 17.20 69.93 -22.01
CA LEU A 7 15.89 69.29 -22.22
C LEU A 7 15.28 68.94 -20.85
N PRO A 8 13.98 69.20 -20.63
CA PRO A 8 13.31 68.88 -19.37
C PRO A 8 12.88 67.41 -19.32
N ALA A 9 12.94 66.87 -18.10
CA ALA A 9 12.43 65.56 -17.73
C ALA A 9 10.91 65.49 -17.93
N ALA A 10 10.43 64.43 -18.60
CA ALA A 10 9.02 64.06 -18.64
C ALA A 10 8.84 62.69 -17.97
N CYS A 11 7.99 62.68 -16.96
CA CYS A 11 7.68 61.58 -16.06
C CYS A 11 7.17 60.35 -16.80
N ALA A 12 7.90 59.23 -16.71
CA ALA A 12 7.36 57.92 -17.08
C ALA A 12 6.46 57.42 -15.93
N ALA A 13 5.15 57.40 -16.17
CA ALA A 13 4.18 56.79 -15.28
C ALA A 13 4.38 55.26 -15.29
N ALA A 14 4.96 54.72 -14.22
CA ALA A 14 5.05 53.28 -14.01
C ALA A 14 3.68 52.75 -13.54
N VAL A 15 2.93 52.13 -14.44
CA VAL A 15 1.72 51.37 -14.12
C VAL A 15 2.16 50.07 -13.44
N LEU A 16 2.16 50.03 -12.11
CA LEU A 16 2.23 48.78 -11.35
C LEU A 16 0.90 48.03 -11.54
N CYS A 17 0.86 47.11 -12.50
CA CYS A 17 -0.16 46.06 -12.52
C CYS A 17 0.12 45.10 -11.36
N ALA A 18 -0.52 45.36 -10.21
CA ALA A 18 -0.61 44.40 -9.12
C ALA A 18 -1.46 43.20 -9.59
N PHE A 19 -0.82 42.16 -10.13
CA PHE A 19 -1.45 40.86 -10.29
C PHE A 19 -1.66 40.28 -8.87
N SER A 20 -2.87 40.45 -8.36
CA SER A 20 -3.33 39.75 -7.16
C SER A 20 -3.31 38.25 -7.44
N ILE A 21 -2.28 37.56 -6.94
CA ILE A 21 -2.24 36.10 -6.86
C ILE A 21 -3.25 35.73 -5.79
N SER A 22 -4.51 35.52 -6.18
CA SER A 22 -5.50 34.87 -5.33
C SER A 22 -5.01 33.44 -5.09
N ALA A 23 -4.38 33.21 -3.93
CA ALA A 23 -4.10 31.86 -3.46
C ALA A 23 -5.45 31.15 -3.30
N MET A 24 -5.75 30.27 -4.26
CA MET A 24 -6.89 29.38 -4.17
C MET A 24 -6.61 28.47 -2.96
N ALA A 25 -7.22 28.78 -1.81
CA ALA A 25 -7.20 27.87 -0.67
C ALA A 25 -7.78 26.54 -1.17
N ALA A 26 -6.94 25.50 -1.18
CA ALA A 26 -7.43 24.15 -1.46
C ALA A 26 -8.57 23.87 -0.47
N PRO A 27 -9.68 23.26 -0.90
CA PRO A 27 -10.73 22.88 0.04
C PRO A 27 -10.08 22.08 1.18
N ASP A 28 -10.40 22.45 2.43
CA ASP A 28 -9.92 21.73 3.61
C ASP A 28 -10.34 20.27 3.45
N ALA A 29 -9.40 19.44 3.00
CA ALA A 29 -9.65 18.04 2.79
C ALA A 29 -9.97 17.44 4.15
N SER A 30 -11.22 17.03 4.34
CA SER A 30 -11.65 16.37 5.57
C SER A 30 -11.27 14.90 5.50
N PRO A 31 -10.69 14.32 6.56
CA PRO A 31 -10.40 12.89 6.58
C PRO A 31 -11.68 12.06 6.55
N SER A 32 -11.54 10.75 6.38
CA SER A 32 -12.67 9.81 6.26
C SER A 32 -13.44 9.55 7.56
N PHE A 33 -13.07 10.23 8.64
CA PHE A 33 -13.65 10.11 9.97
C PHE A 33 -13.89 11.48 10.61
N ASP A 34 -14.75 11.51 11.63
CA ASP A 34 -15.05 12.71 12.40
C ASP A 34 -13.89 13.06 13.34
N CYS A 35 -13.24 14.20 13.08
CA CYS A 35 -12.11 14.68 13.87
C CYS A 35 -12.45 14.93 15.35
N ALA A 36 -13.72 15.21 15.68
CA ALA A 36 -14.14 15.32 17.07
C ALA A 36 -14.10 13.97 17.82
N LYS A 37 -14.04 12.85 17.09
CA LYS A 37 -13.98 11.48 17.62
C LYS A 37 -12.60 10.84 17.53
N ALA A 38 -11.58 11.57 17.05
CA ALA A 38 -10.21 11.08 16.93
C ALA A 38 -9.65 10.62 18.29
N ARG A 39 -9.13 9.40 18.35
CA ARG A 39 -8.62 8.77 19.58
C ARG A 39 -7.10 8.61 19.55
N THR A 40 -6.55 8.14 18.43
CA THR A 40 -5.12 7.82 18.31
C THR A 40 -4.29 9.05 17.98
N GLY A 41 -2.97 9.00 18.26
CA GLY A 41 -2.06 10.06 17.83
C GLY A 41 -2.07 10.27 16.32
N ALA A 42 -2.13 9.17 15.56
CA ALA A 42 -2.22 9.21 14.10
C ALA A 42 -3.51 9.90 13.61
N GLU A 43 -4.67 9.60 14.21
CA GLU A 43 -5.94 10.26 13.83
C GLU A 43 -5.91 11.76 14.11
N LYS A 44 -5.38 12.17 15.27
CA LYS A 44 -5.22 13.58 15.61
C LYS A 44 -4.26 14.29 14.64
N ALA A 45 -3.16 13.63 14.29
CA ALA A 45 -2.20 14.13 13.32
C ALA A 45 -2.81 14.27 11.91
N ILE A 46 -3.62 13.31 11.49
CA ILE A 46 -4.39 13.38 10.24
C ILE A 46 -5.33 14.59 10.26
N CYS A 47 -6.08 14.79 11.34
CA CYS A 47 -6.99 15.92 11.49
C CYS A 47 -6.29 17.29 11.50
N ALA A 48 -5.07 17.36 12.05
CA ALA A 48 -4.32 18.61 12.13
C ALA A 48 -3.52 18.93 10.84
N ASN A 49 -3.45 18.02 9.88
CA ASN A 49 -2.63 18.17 8.67
C ASN A 49 -3.47 17.93 7.40
N PRO A 50 -3.77 18.98 6.61
CA PRO A 50 -4.60 18.87 5.40
C PRO A 50 -4.08 17.86 4.36
N GLN A 51 -2.76 17.69 4.25
CA GLN A 51 -2.18 16.72 3.30
C GLN A 51 -2.40 15.28 3.76
N LEU A 52 -2.29 15.01 5.06
CA LEU A 52 -2.60 13.69 5.62
C LEU A 52 -4.09 13.38 5.53
N ALA A 53 -4.94 14.37 5.81
CA ALA A 53 -6.39 14.25 5.67
C ALA A 53 -6.81 13.94 4.23
N ALA A 54 -6.21 14.59 3.23
CA ALA A 54 -6.43 14.29 1.82
C ALA A 54 -6.03 12.85 1.46
N LEU A 55 -4.90 12.37 1.96
CA LEU A 55 -4.48 10.97 1.75
C LEU A 55 -5.44 9.98 2.40
N ASP A 56 -5.86 10.22 3.64
CA ASP A 56 -6.84 9.38 4.34
C ASP A 56 -8.19 9.32 3.59
N ALA A 57 -8.69 10.46 3.12
CA ALA A 57 -9.90 10.54 2.30
C ALA A 57 -9.75 9.77 0.97
N SER A 58 -8.60 9.87 0.31
CA SER A 58 -8.30 9.12 -0.92
C SER A 58 -8.28 7.61 -0.67
N ILE A 59 -7.61 7.15 0.39
CA ILE A 59 -7.60 5.74 0.81
C ILE A 59 -9.02 5.24 1.02
N ALA A 60 -9.85 5.98 1.76
CA ALA A 60 -11.24 5.60 2.01
C ALA A 60 -12.07 5.53 0.73
N LYS A 61 -11.91 6.49 -0.19
CA LYS A 61 -12.57 6.47 -1.50
C LYS A 61 -12.22 5.19 -2.28
N ARG A 62 -10.92 4.90 -2.43
CA ARG A 62 -10.45 3.72 -3.19
C ARG A 62 -10.83 2.40 -2.52
N TYR A 63 -10.73 2.34 -1.19
CA TYR A 63 -11.16 1.18 -0.41
C TYR A 63 -12.65 0.89 -0.66
N ASN A 64 -13.50 1.91 -0.62
CA ASN A 64 -14.93 1.77 -0.87
C ASN A 64 -15.25 1.36 -2.31
N GLU A 65 -14.53 1.90 -3.30
CA GLU A 65 -14.65 1.49 -4.71
C GLU A 65 -14.28 0.01 -4.90
N ALA A 66 -13.15 -0.41 -4.32
CA ALA A 66 -12.70 -1.80 -4.37
C ALA A 66 -13.69 -2.75 -3.68
N ARG A 67 -14.16 -2.41 -2.47
CA ARG A 67 -15.16 -3.19 -1.72
C ARG A 67 -16.48 -3.41 -2.46
N LYS A 68 -16.86 -2.48 -3.35
CA LYS A 68 -18.07 -2.58 -4.18
C LYS A 68 -17.86 -3.41 -5.45
N SER A 69 -16.62 -3.45 -5.94
CA SER A 69 -16.29 -4.10 -7.21
C SER A 69 -15.91 -5.57 -7.05
N LEU A 70 -15.23 -5.89 -5.94
CA LEU A 70 -14.79 -7.24 -5.63
C LEU A 70 -15.95 -8.14 -5.19
N ASP A 71 -15.82 -9.45 -5.43
CA ASP A 71 -16.72 -10.45 -4.87
C ASP A 71 -16.77 -10.40 -3.32
N ALA A 72 -17.84 -10.93 -2.73
CA ALA A 72 -18.08 -10.81 -1.28
C ALA A 72 -16.94 -11.38 -0.42
N VAL A 73 -16.33 -12.49 -0.81
CA VAL A 73 -15.26 -13.13 -0.03
C VAL A 73 -13.98 -12.29 -0.09
N THR A 74 -13.62 -11.81 -1.28
CA THR A 74 -12.45 -10.96 -1.46
C THR A 74 -12.65 -9.59 -0.81
N ALA A 75 -13.86 -9.03 -0.89
CA ALA A 75 -14.22 -7.79 -0.22
C ALA A 75 -14.06 -7.92 1.31
N GLU A 76 -14.51 -9.03 1.91
CA GLU A 76 -14.31 -9.31 3.35
C GLU A 76 -12.83 -9.49 3.71
N ALA A 77 -12.04 -10.09 2.83
CA ALA A 77 -10.59 -10.13 3.01
C ALA A 77 -9.97 -8.73 3.00
N LEU A 78 -10.40 -7.85 2.09
CA LEU A 78 -9.90 -6.47 2.00
C LEU A 78 -10.26 -5.66 3.25
N LEU A 79 -11.40 -5.93 3.89
CA LEU A 79 -11.75 -5.33 5.18
C LEU A 79 -10.78 -5.74 6.29
N ARG A 80 -10.41 -7.02 6.38
CA ARG A 80 -9.43 -7.49 7.38
C ARG A 80 -8.05 -6.86 7.12
N ASP A 81 -7.65 -6.81 5.87
CA ASP A 81 -6.40 -6.17 5.43
C ASP A 81 -6.40 -4.66 5.74
N GLN A 82 -7.51 -3.95 5.50
CA GLN A 82 -7.66 -2.53 5.87
C GLN A 82 -7.59 -2.30 7.39
N ARG A 83 -8.20 -3.17 8.20
CA ARG A 83 -8.11 -3.09 9.66
C ARG A 83 -6.67 -3.28 10.15
N TYR A 84 -5.94 -4.22 9.56
CA TYR A 84 -4.54 -4.41 9.89
C TYR A 84 -3.69 -3.20 9.47
N PHE A 85 -3.95 -2.63 8.29
CA PHE A 85 -3.33 -1.37 7.89
C PHE A 85 -3.58 -0.24 8.90
N THR A 86 -4.80 -0.08 9.42
CA THR A 86 -5.09 0.94 10.44
C THR A 86 -4.24 0.75 11.70
N GLN A 87 -4.00 -0.48 12.15
CA GLN A 87 -3.10 -0.77 13.27
C GLN A 87 -1.66 -0.37 12.94
N VAL A 88 -1.16 -0.73 11.75
CA VAL A 88 0.18 -0.36 11.27
C VAL A 88 0.35 1.15 11.17
N ARG A 89 -0.68 1.85 10.69
CA ARG A 89 -0.73 3.32 10.60
C ARG A 89 -0.59 3.95 11.98
N ASP A 90 -1.34 3.45 12.96
CA ASP A 90 -1.30 3.96 14.33
C ASP A 90 0.05 3.65 14.99
N ASP A 91 0.56 2.43 14.85
CA ASP A 91 1.89 2.03 15.36
C ASP A 91 3.02 2.86 14.74
N ALA A 92 2.96 3.20 13.44
CA ALA A 92 3.97 4.04 12.79
C ALA A 92 4.04 5.46 13.37
N PHE A 93 2.93 5.98 13.90
CA PHE A 93 2.92 7.29 14.55
C PHE A 93 3.33 7.22 16.02
N GLU A 94 2.85 6.20 16.75
CA GLU A 94 3.11 6.05 18.20
C GLU A 94 4.51 5.49 18.49
N LYS A 95 5.05 4.69 17.57
CA LYS A 95 6.34 4.02 17.66
C LYS A 95 7.12 4.21 16.36
N PRO A 96 7.40 5.46 15.95
CA PRO A 96 8.19 5.70 14.76
C PRO A 96 9.62 5.16 14.96
N PHE A 97 10.26 4.74 13.88
CA PHE A 97 11.68 4.41 13.89
C PHE A 97 12.54 5.64 14.22
N ASP A 98 12.24 6.77 13.57
CA ASP A 98 12.81 8.06 13.89
C ASP A 98 11.81 8.85 14.75
N LYS A 99 12.13 8.95 16.06
CA LYS A 99 11.27 9.60 17.05
C LYS A 99 10.97 11.07 16.75
N ASP A 100 11.80 11.70 15.93
CA ASP A 100 11.63 13.10 15.55
C ASP A 100 10.74 13.25 14.29
N LYS A 101 10.34 12.14 13.65
CA LYS A 101 9.61 12.13 12.36
C LYS A 101 8.31 11.30 12.32
N PRO A 102 7.46 11.29 13.37
CA PRO A 102 6.22 10.51 13.36
C PRO A 102 5.24 10.91 12.24
N ILE A 103 5.22 12.20 11.87
CA ILE A 103 4.38 12.71 10.77
C ILE A 103 4.85 12.19 9.41
N GLU A 104 6.16 12.13 9.18
CA GLU A 104 6.72 11.63 7.92
C GLU A 104 6.48 10.12 7.78
N GLU A 105 6.65 9.37 8.86
CA GLU A 105 6.36 7.93 8.87
C GLU A 105 4.88 7.66 8.64
N LEU A 106 3.99 8.39 9.31
CA LEU A 106 2.55 8.31 9.07
C LEU A 106 2.22 8.63 7.60
N ALA A 107 2.77 9.73 7.05
CA ALA A 107 2.59 10.09 5.65
C ALA A 107 3.04 8.98 4.70
N SER A 108 4.17 8.35 5.00
CA SER A 108 4.69 7.21 4.24
C SER A 108 3.70 6.05 4.22
N ARG A 109 3.15 5.66 5.39
CA ARG A 109 2.14 4.59 5.48
C ARG A 109 0.87 4.90 4.70
N LEU A 110 0.35 6.12 4.81
CA LEU A 110 -0.82 6.54 4.03
C LEU A 110 -0.54 6.48 2.52
N LYS A 111 0.62 6.99 2.07
CA LYS A 111 1.02 6.95 0.65
C LYS A 111 1.14 5.52 0.12
N TYR A 112 1.80 4.63 0.86
CA TYR A 112 1.92 3.23 0.45
C TYR A 112 0.56 2.54 0.34
N ARG A 113 -0.37 2.84 1.26
CA ARG A 113 -1.72 2.28 1.20
C ARG A 113 -2.52 2.82 0.03
N ASP A 114 -2.51 4.13 -0.18
CA ASP A 114 -3.22 4.75 -1.31
C ASP A 114 -2.72 4.18 -2.64
N ALA A 115 -1.39 4.05 -2.79
CA ALA A 115 -0.78 3.45 -3.98
C ALA A 115 -1.18 1.98 -4.18
N PHE A 116 -1.21 1.18 -3.10
CA PHE A 116 -1.68 -0.20 -3.18
C PHE A 116 -3.14 -0.26 -3.66
N LEU A 117 -4.04 0.49 -3.02
CA LEU A 117 -5.45 0.49 -3.40
C LEU A 117 -5.66 1.02 -4.83
N ALA A 118 -4.84 1.97 -5.29
CA ALA A 118 -4.85 2.45 -6.67
C ALA A 118 -4.38 1.40 -7.68
N SER A 119 -3.45 0.52 -7.29
CA SER A 119 -2.91 -0.55 -8.12
C SER A 119 -3.83 -1.76 -8.27
N LEU A 120 -4.88 -1.87 -7.45
CA LEU A 120 -5.81 -3.00 -7.49
C LEU A 120 -6.38 -3.19 -8.90
N ASP A 121 -6.28 -4.41 -9.38
CA ASP A 121 -6.91 -4.86 -10.61
C ASP A 121 -8.32 -5.37 -10.27
N LEU A 122 -9.32 -4.50 -10.46
CA LEU A 122 -10.71 -4.79 -10.14
C LEU A 122 -11.45 -5.54 -11.27
N ALA A 123 -10.75 -5.88 -12.36
CA ALA A 123 -11.29 -6.74 -13.39
C ALA A 123 -11.12 -8.22 -12.99
N GLU A 124 -12.00 -9.09 -13.51
CA GLU A 124 -11.87 -10.52 -13.29
C GLU A 124 -10.52 -11.02 -13.83
N ARG A 125 -9.66 -11.52 -12.94
CA ARG A 125 -8.41 -12.18 -13.32
C ARG A 125 -8.61 -13.68 -13.44
N LYS A 126 -8.19 -14.27 -14.55
CA LYS A 126 -8.20 -15.72 -14.76
C LYS A 126 -6.82 -16.33 -14.48
N GLY A 127 -6.81 -17.50 -13.85
CA GLY A 127 -5.58 -18.24 -13.54
C GLY A 127 -4.72 -17.56 -12.47
N PHE A 128 -3.42 -17.89 -12.42
CA PHE A 128 -2.55 -17.45 -11.32
C PHE A 128 -1.60 -16.32 -11.69
N SER A 129 -1.29 -16.18 -12.98
CA SER A 129 -0.20 -15.31 -13.42
C SER A 129 -0.42 -13.84 -13.08
N GLY A 130 0.68 -13.14 -12.78
CA GLY A 130 0.69 -11.74 -12.42
C GLY A 130 1.06 -11.50 -10.96
N ARG A 131 0.85 -10.27 -10.52
CA ARG A 131 1.24 -9.76 -9.20
C ARG A 131 0.04 -9.70 -8.27
N TRP A 132 0.27 -10.06 -7.01
CA TRP A 132 -0.72 -10.16 -5.96
C TRP A 132 -0.15 -9.56 -4.69
N ARG A 133 -0.89 -8.67 -4.01
CA ARG A 133 -0.35 -7.92 -2.88
C ARG A 133 -1.35 -7.82 -1.75
N ASN A 134 -0.85 -7.74 -0.52
CA ASN A 134 -1.60 -7.32 0.66
C ASN A 134 -0.74 -6.33 1.47
N VAL A 135 -1.18 -5.94 2.67
CA VAL A 135 -0.43 -5.00 3.51
C VAL A 135 0.97 -5.50 3.93
N SER A 136 1.16 -6.82 4.02
CA SER A 136 2.41 -7.44 4.47
C SER A 136 3.42 -7.69 3.36
N GLY A 137 2.96 -7.93 2.13
CA GLY A 137 3.86 -8.42 1.10
C GLY A 137 3.24 -8.56 -0.29
N GLU A 138 4.06 -9.04 -1.20
CA GLU A 138 3.75 -9.25 -2.61
C GLU A 138 4.16 -10.65 -3.05
N ILE A 139 3.36 -11.21 -3.96
CA ILE A 139 3.60 -12.47 -4.65
C ILE A 139 3.55 -12.19 -6.14
N THR A 140 4.54 -12.70 -6.86
CA THR A 140 4.54 -12.70 -8.32
C THR A 140 4.53 -14.13 -8.85
N LEU A 141 3.64 -14.38 -9.82
CA LEU A 141 3.44 -15.69 -10.43
C LEU A 141 3.71 -15.64 -11.93
N TRP A 142 4.73 -16.36 -12.37
CA TRP A 142 5.15 -16.38 -13.77
C TRP A 142 4.95 -17.77 -14.38
N LYS A 143 4.22 -17.84 -15.49
CA LYS A 143 4.07 -19.11 -16.23
C LYS A 143 5.32 -19.36 -17.07
N LYS A 144 5.99 -20.49 -16.82
CA LYS A 144 7.15 -20.97 -17.56
C LYS A 144 6.74 -21.65 -18.87
N PRO A 145 7.64 -21.78 -19.87
CA PRO A 145 7.34 -22.44 -21.14
C PRO A 145 6.90 -23.91 -21.00
N ASP A 146 7.39 -24.62 -19.98
CA ASP A 146 7.04 -26.01 -19.65
C ASP A 146 5.67 -26.15 -18.91
N GLY A 147 4.98 -25.04 -18.71
CA GLY A 147 3.70 -24.96 -18.02
C GLY A 147 3.79 -24.94 -16.50
N ASP A 148 4.98 -24.99 -15.90
CA ASP A 148 5.15 -24.70 -14.47
C ASP A 148 4.87 -23.22 -14.20
N ILE A 149 4.56 -22.91 -12.94
CA ILE A 149 4.42 -21.55 -12.44
C ILE A 149 5.54 -21.33 -11.43
N LEU A 150 6.35 -20.29 -11.69
CA LEU A 150 7.29 -19.75 -10.73
C LEU A 150 6.51 -18.89 -9.73
N TYR A 151 6.71 -19.17 -8.46
CA TYR A 151 6.27 -18.37 -7.33
C TYR A 151 7.46 -17.60 -6.78
N GLU A 152 7.33 -16.30 -6.69
CA GLU A 152 8.24 -15.40 -5.98
C GLU A 152 7.41 -14.67 -4.93
N GLY A 153 7.64 -14.94 -3.64
CA GLY A 153 6.89 -14.32 -2.55
C GLY A 153 7.81 -13.63 -1.57
N SER A 154 7.45 -12.39 -1.19
CA SER A 154 8.13 -11.62 -0.17
C SER A 154 7.12 -10.93 0.73
N ALA A 155 7.36 -10.96 2.05
CA ALA A 155 6.58 -10.22 3.01
C ALA A 155 7.45 -9.77 4.18
N ALA A 156 7.01 -8.74 4.89
CA ALA A 156 7.61 -8.33 6.16
C ALA A 156 6.53 -7.82 7.10
N GLN A 157 6.87 -7.70 8.39
CA GLN A 157 6.01 -6.98 9.31
C GLN A 157 5.90 -5.52 8.83
N PRO A 158 4.69 -5.00 8.54
CA PRO A 158 4.54 -3.75 7.78
C PRO A 158 4.99 -2.48 8.50
N HIS A 159 5.09 -2.51 9.82
CA HIS A 159 5.53 -1.39 10.66
C HIS A 159 7.04 -1.47 10.93
N ASP A 160 7.48 -2.48 11.68
CA ASP A 160 8.81 -2.56 12.28
C ASP A 160 9.79 -3.51 11.55
N GLY A 161 9.30 -4.29 10.58
CA GLY A 161 10.11 -5.28 9.88
C GLY A 161 10.66 -6.39 10.76
N ARG A 162 10.10 -6.62 11.97
CA ARG A 162 10.62 -7.62 12.94
C ARG A 162 10.68 -9.06 12.42
N TRP A 163 9.94 -9.33 11.36
CA TRP A 163 10.08 -10.53 10.56
C TRP A 163 10.05 -10.15 9.08
N SER A 164 10.74 -10.94 8.29
CA SER A 164 10.66 -10.93 6.84
C SER A 164 10.61 -12.37 6.31
N CYS A 165 10.01 -12.54 5.15
CA CYS A 165 9.89 -13.79 4.44
C CYS A 165 10.31 -13.58 3.00
N ASN A 166 11.08 -14.51 2.43
CA ASN A 166 11.43 -14.51 1.00
C ASN A 166 11.54 -15.95 0.51
N VAL A 167 10.79 -16.30 -0.53
CA VAL A 167 10.83 -17.65 -1.09
C VAL A 167 10.58 -17.66 -2.58
N GLU A 168 11.39 -18.47 -3.26
CA GLU A 168 11.17 -18.86 -4.65
C GLU A 168 10.83 -20.35 -4.70
N ALA A 169 9.77 -20.69 -5.44
CA ALA A 169 9.29 -22.05 -5.57
C ALA A 169 8.61 -22.29 -6.91
N THR A 170 8.46 -23.56 -7.31
CA THR A 170 7.75 -23.90 -8.56
C THR A 170 6.68 -24.94 -8.32
N GLY A 171 5.69 -24.95 -9.21
CA GLY A 171 4.65 -25.97 -9.21
C GLY A 171 3.74 -25.88 -10.42
N LYS A 172 2.87 -26.89 -10.58
CA LYS A 172 1.85 -26.91 -11.62
C LYS A 172 0.48 -26.62 -11.03
N ALA A 173 -0.27 -25.77 -11.72
CA ALA A 173 -1.67 -25.53 -11.39
C ALA A 173 -2.53 -26.76 -11.73
N LYS A 174 -3.53 -27.04 -10.90
CA LYS A 174 -4.59 -28.02 -11.12
C LYS A 174 -5.92 -27.34 -10.82
N GLY A 175 -6.61 -26.88 -11.86
CA GLY A 175 -7.79 -26.01 -11.71
C GLY A 175 -7.42 -24.72 -10.97
N GLU A 176 -8.18 -24.41 -9.92
CA GLU A 176 -7.98 -23.22 -9.07
C GLU A 176 -6.96 -23.42 -7.95
N ARG A 177 -6.16 -24.50 -7.99
CA ARG A 177 -5.13 -24.81 -6.99
C ARG A 177 -3.75 -24.83 -7.60
N LEU A 178 -2.78 -24.29 -6.87
CA LEU A 178 -1.36 -24.34 -7.21
C LEU A 178 -0.60 -24.72 -5.95
N ARG A 179 0.17 -25.80 -6.00
CA ARG A 179 1.07 -26.19 -4.91
C ARG A 179 2.48 -25.96 -5.37
N VAL A 180 3.22 -25.09 -4.68
CA VAL A 180 4.62 -24.82 -4.98
C VAL A 180 5.51 -25.28 -3.84
N LYS A 181 6.71 -25.74 -4.22
CA LYS A 181 7.77 -26.16 -3.31
C LYS A 181 9.12 -25.89 -3.96
N SER A 182 10.17 -25.83 -3.15
CA SER A 182 11.55 -25.84 -3.61
C SER A 182 12.40 -26.61 -2.60
N VAL A 183 13.70 -26.77 -2.90
CA VAL A 183 14.65 -27.29 -1.92
C VAL A 183 14.67 -26.39 -0.67
N ASP A 184 14.54 -25.08 -0.88
CA ASP A 184 14.61 -24.06 0.18
C ASP A 184 13.37 -24.03 1.08
N THR A 185 12.24 -24.59 0.64
CA THR A 185 11.07 -24.74 1.51
C THR A 185 11.26 -25.84 2.56
N LYS A 186 12.32 -26.67 2.48
CA LYS A 186 12.64 -27.75 3.44
C LYS A 186 11.43 -28.61 3.82
N GLY A 187 10.64 -28.98 2.81
CA GLY A 187 9.44 -29.82 2.97
C GLY A 187 8.15 -29.05 3.26
N TRP A 188 8.21 -27.76 3.56
CA TRP A 188 7.01 -26.91 3.55
C TRP A 188 6.44 -26.80 2.15
N VAL A 189 5.11 -26.73 2.07
CA VAL A 189 4.38 -26.52 0.81
C VAL A 189 3.56 -25.25 0.91
N LEU A 190 3.74 -24.36 -0.06
CA LEU A 190 2.86 -23.21 -0.24
C LEU A 190 1.69 -23.66 -1.12
N ASN A 191 0.51 -23.72 -0.52
CA ASN A 191 -0.73 -24.08 -1.19
C ASN A 191 -1.50 -22.80 -1.54
N LEU A 192 -1.50 -22.47 -2.82
CA LEU A 192 -2.20 -21.34 -3.40
C LEU A 192 -3.56 -21.78 -3.92
N GLN A 193 -4.58 -20.98 -3.67
CA GLN A 193 -5.95 -21.22 -4.15
C GLN A 193 -6.55 -19.91 -4.65
N ARG A 194 -7.12 -19.93 -5.86
CA ARG A 194 -8.00 -18.83 -6.31
C ARG A 194 -9.29 -18.89 -5.50
N GLN A 195 -9.68 -17.76 -4.91
CA GLN A 195 -10.91 -17.66 -4.14
C GLN A 195 -11.58 -16.33 -4.49
N GLY A 196 -12.58 -16.41 -5.37
CA GLY A 196 -13.14 -15.22 -6.01
C GLY A 196 -12.07 -14.46 -6.79
N ASP A 197 -12.06 -13.15 -6.64
CA ASP A 197 -11.07 -12.25 -7.23
C ASP A 197 -9.70 -12.34 -6.54
N GLY A 198 -9.62 -12.92 -5.34
CA GLY A 198 -8.41 -13.05 -4.55
C GLY A 198 -7.58 -14.31 -4.82
N LEU A 199 -6.40 -14.33 -4.20
CA LEU A 199 -5.49 -15.46 -4.09
C LEU A 199 -5.22 -15.74 -2.61
N THR A 200 -5.56 -16.94 -2.13
CA THR A 200 -5.17 -17.37 -0.78
C THR A 200 -3.90 -18.19 -0.82
N VAL A 201 -3.05 -17.99 0.19
CA VAL A 201 -1.84 -18.76 0.44
C VAL A 201 -1.94 -19.40 1.80
N GLU A 202 -1.71 -20.70 1.83
CA GLU A 202 -1.63 -21.50 3.04
C GLU A 202 -0.26 -22.17 3.10
N GLU A 203 0.42 -22.04 4.23
CA GLU A 203 1.72 -22.65 4.50
C GLU A 203 1.52 -23.99 5.21
N LEU A 204 1.79 -25.08 4.51
CA LEU A 204 1.61 -26.43 5.05
C LEU A 204 2.96 -26.96 5.58
N PRO A 205 3.08 -27.27 6.89
CA PRO A 205 4.30 -27.83 7.45
C PRO A 205 4.56 -29.27 6.96
N PRO A 206 5.84 -29.72 6.95
CA PRO A 206 6.19 -31.09 6.57
C PRO A 206 5.70 -32.15 7.58
N GLY A 207 5.35 -31.75 8.80
CA GLY A 207 4.82 -32.64 9.83
C GLY A 207 4.47 -31.92 11.14
N ALA A 208 3.85 -32.65 12.06
CA ALA A 208 3.53 -32.14 13.40
C ALA A 208 4.81 -31.72 14.15
N GLY A 209 4.74 -30.61 14.89
CA GLY A 209 5.89 -30.09 15.65
C GLY A 209 6.97 -29.40 14.81
N SER A 210 6.73 -29.16 13.52
CA SER A 210 7.66 -28.37 12.69
C SER A 210 7.85 -26.97 13.28
N SER A 211 9.10 -26.51 13.35
CA SER A 211 9.40 -25.08 13.54
C SER A 211 8.81 -24.28 12.38
N GLY A 212 8.58 -22.98 12.56
CA GLY A 212 7.98 -22.10 11.55
C GLY A 212 8.67 -22.15 10.16
N PRO A 213 8.04 -21.56 9.12
CA PRO A 213 8.53 -21.66 7.76
C PRO A 213 9.98 -21.21 7.63
N PRO A 214 10.88 -22.01 7.02
CA PRO A 214 12.32 -21.77 7.04
C PRO A 214 12.76 -20.56 6.19
N TYR A 215 11.85 -20.07 5.35
CA TYR A 215 12.02 -18.89 4.51
C TYR A 215 11.50 -17.61 5.19
N CYS A 216 11.10 -17.69 6.47
CA CYS A 216 10.63 -16.58 7.28
C CYS A 216 11.47 -16.43 8.55
N GLY A 217 11.63 -15.18 9.00
CA GLY A 217 12.04 -14.88 10.37
C GLY A 217 11.01 -15.33 11.40
N VAL A 218 11.37 -15.25 12.69
CA VAL A 218 10.52 -15.69 13.80
C VAL A 218 9.14 -15.00 13.75
N ASN A 219 8.07 -15.81 13.81
CA ASN A 219 6.66 -15.37 13.70
C ASN A 219 6.28 -14.75 12.35
N GLY A 220 7.12 -14.86 11.32
CA GLY A 220 6.78 -14.48 9.96
C GLY A 220 5.92 -15.50 9.24
N THR A 221 5.17 -15.05 8.24
CA THR A 221 4.30 -15.87 7.41
C THR A 221 4.09 -15.23 6.05
N LEU A 222 3.98 -16.05 5.00
CA LEU A 222 3.43 -15.67 3.70
C LEU A 222 1.95 -16.08 3.55
N GLY A 223 1.38 -16.70 4.59
CA GLY A 223 -0.01 -17.09 4.62
C GLY A 223 -0.95 -15.88 4.66
N GLY A 224 -2.05 -15.96 3.91
CA GLY A 224 -3.06 -14.91 3.87
C GLY A 224 -3.77 -14.79 2.53
N THR A 225 -4.60 -13.76 2.40
CA THR A 225 -5.24 -13.39 1.14
C THR A 225 -4.45 -12.26 0.48
N PHE A 226 -4.23 -12.37 -0.82
CA PHE A 226 -3.58 -11.38 -1.66
C PHE A 226 -4.52 -10.92 -2.76
N PHE A 227 -4.44 -9.64 -3.10
CA PHE A 227 -5.31 -8.99 -4.06
C PHE A 227 -4.57 -8.77 -5.38
N PRO A 228 -5.22 -8.98 -6.53
CA PRO A 228 -4.58 -8.78 -7.81
C PRO A 228 -4.23 -7.29 -7.99
N ILE A 229 -3.01 -7.02 -8.44
CA ILE A 229 -2.56 -5.67 -8.80
C ILE A 229 -2.09 -5.63 -10.26
N ARG A 230 -2.16 -4.45 -10.87
CA ARG A 230 -1.72 -4.19 -12.25
C ARG A 230 -0.19 -4.10 -12.36
#